data_AF-A0A8K1DBE3-F1
#
_entry.id   AF-A0A8K1DBE3-F1
#
_cell.length_a   1.000
_cell.length_b   1.000
_cell.length_c   1.000
_cell.angle_alpha   90.00
_cell.angle_beta   90.00
_cell.angle_gamma   90.00
#
_symmetry.space_group_name_H-M   'P 1'
#
loop_
_entity.id
_entity.type
_entity.pdbx_description
1 polymer ?
#
loop_
_entity_poly.entity_id
_entity_poly.type
_entity_poly.pdbx_seq_one_letter_code
_entity_poly.pdbx_strand_id
1 'polypeptide(L)'
;MTVLSQQQRVLKTEPPSIRLVKALFTMNFLNCSFESLNPPIVRHFGKSKQLTLEEKPPVLIKDPETGRMECPHDLVTWGRGYSCVSTPTGLRWFPAKWV
;
A
#
# COMPACT_ATOMS: atom_id res chain seq x y z
N MET A 1 4.66 -3.80 39.14
CA MET A 1 3.58 -3.63 38.15
C MET A 1 4.23 -3.63 36.78
N THR A 2 3.80 -4.45 35.83
CA THR A 2 4.42 -4.47 34.49
C THR A 2 3.92 -3.29 33.65
N VAL A 3 4.73 -2.80 32.71
CA VAL A 3 4.33 -1.73 31.77
C VAL A 3 3.01 -2.09 31.07
N LEU A 4 2.84 -3.36 30.70
CA LEU A 4 1.62 -3.87 30.07
C LEU A 4 0.38 -3.71 30.97
N SER A 5 0.49 -4.05 32.25
CA SER A 5 -0.62 -3.92 33.22
C SER A 5 -1.01 -2.46 33.47
N GLN A 6 -0.06 -1.53 33.43
CA GLN A 6 -0.34 -0.09 33.49
C GLN A 6 -1.05 0.39 32.22
N GLN A 7 -0.59 -0.03 31.03
CA GLN A 7 -1.22 0.37 29.77
C GLN A 7 -2.66 -0.14 29.66
N GLN A 8 -2.92 -1.40 30.04
CA GLN A 8 -4.27 -1.95 30.05
C GLN A 8 -5.20 -1.19 30.99
N ARG A 9 -4.69 -0.73 32.15
CA ARG A 9 -5.49 0.08 33.09
C ARG A 9 -5.86 1.44 32.49
N VAL A 10 -4.90 2.11 31.86
CA VAL A 10 -5.13 3.41 31.18
C VAL A 10 -6.12 3.27 30.03
N LEU A 11 -6.01 2.22 29.21
CA LEU A 11 -6.92 1.97 28.10
C LEU A 11 -8.36 1.70 28.55
N LYS A 12 -8.56 1.13 29.75
CA LYS A 12 -9.90 0.88 30.31
C LYS A 12 -10.58 2.15 30.84
N THR A 13 -9.81 3.18 31.17
CA THR A 13 -10.33 4.43 31.74
C THR A 13 -10.60 5.52 30.69
N GLU A 14 -10.07 5.37 29.47
CA GLU A 14 -10.19 6.39 28.44
C GLU A 14 -11.49 6.29 27.63
N PRO A 15 -12.10 7.45 27.26
CA PRO A 15 -13.21 7.47 26.33
C PRO A 15 -12.86 6.79 25.00
N PRO A 16 -13.81 6.11 24.33
CA PRO A 16 -13.56 5.44 23.05
C PRO A 16 -12.93 6.35 21.98
N SER A 17 -13.30 7.63 21.94
CA SER A 17 -12.76 8.62 21.01
C SER A 17 -11.26 8.87 21.22
N ILE A 18 -10.82 9.00 22.48
CA ILE A 18 -9.41 9.20 22.82
C ILE A 18 -8.58 7.98 22.43
N ARG A 19 -9.10 6.78 22.69
CA ARG A 19 -8.46 5.52 22.27
C ARG A 19 -8.31 5.46 20.75
N LEU A 20 -9.35 5.86 20.02
CA LEU A 20 -9.33 5.90 18.55
C LEU A 20 -8.30 6.92 18.03
N VAL A 21 -8.26 8.13 18.59
CA VAL A 21 -7.30 9.17 18.19
C VAL A 21 -5.86 8.68 18.40
N LYS A 22 -5.57 8.06 19.55
CA LYS A 22 -4.24 7.49 19.81
C LYS A 22 -3.89 6.37 18.83
N ALA A 23 -4.82 5.46 18.57
CA ALA A 23 -4.61 4.37 17.60
C ALA A 23 -4.33 4.93 16.20
N LEU A 24 -5.11 5.90 15.74
CA LEU A 24 -4.92 6.56 14.44
C LEU A 24 -3.59 7.31 14.40
N PHE A 25 -3.20 7.98 15.48
CA PHE A 25 -1.92 8.67 15.56
C PHE A 25 -0.76 7.69 15.39
N THR A 26 -0.74 6.60 16.17
CA THR A 26 0.29 5.57 16.05
C THR A 26 0.29 4.95 14.66
N MET A 27 -0.87 4.57 14.13
CA MET A 27 -0.97 3.90 12.82
C MET A 27 -0.53 4.79 11.65
N ASN A 28 -0.77 6.10 11.69
CA ASN A 28 -0.52 6.99 10.55
C ASN A 28 0.82 7.73 10.64
N PHE A 29 1.28 8.06 11.85
CA PHE A 29 2.46 8.92 12.06
C PHE A 29 3.68 8.17 12.59
N LEU A 30 3.49 7.03 13.28
CA LEU A 30 4.57 6.30 13.93
C LEU A 30 4.79 4.89 13.36
N ASN A 31 3.84 4.36 12.58
CA ASN A 31 3.93 3.02 12.04
C ASN A 31 4.90 2.95 10.86
N CYS A 32 6.06 2.36 11.09
CA CYS A 32 7.06 2.06 10.07
C CYS A 32 7.34 0.55 10.06
N SER A 33 7.82 0.05 8.93
CA SER A 33 8.21 -1.36 8.75
C SER A 33 9.65 -1.44 8.27
N PHE A 34 10.24 -2.63 8.30
CA PHE A 34 11.58 -2.84 7.77
C PHE A 34 11.64 -2.53 6.27
N GLU A 35 10.59 -2.87 5.53
CA GLU A 35 10.47 -2.65 4.09
C GLU A 35 10.10 -1.20 3.72
N SER A 36 9.53 -0.45 4.67
CA SER A 36 9.12 0.95 4.48
C SER A 36 9.38 1.75 5.74
N LEU A 37 10.53 2.42 5.76
CA LEU A 37 10.96 3.28 6.86
C LEU A 37 10.12 4.55 7.00
N ASN A 38 9.40 4.94 5.94
CA ASN A 38 8.54 6.11 5.95
C ASN A 38 7.15 5.77 6.52
N PRO A 39 6.65 6.52 7.52
CA PRO A 39 5.30 6.32 8.03
C PRO A 39 4.25 6.76 6.98
N PRO A 40 3.01 6.24 7.05
CA PRO A 40 1.95 6.53 6.08
C PRO A 40 1.73 8.01 5.78
N ILE A 41 1.89 8.89 6.79
CA ILE A 41 1.76 10.34 6.64
C ILE A 41 2.71 10.92 5.58
N VAL A 42 3.94 10.42 5.50
CA VAL A 42 4.95 10.87 4.53
C VAL A 42 4.53 10.47 3.12
N ARG A 43 3.94 9.28 2.94
CA ARG A 43 3.43 8.83 1.64
C ARG A 43 2.18 9.60 1.20
N HIS A 44 1.33 10.00 2.15
CA HIS A 44 0.10 10.72 1.84
C HIS A 44 0.36 12.16 1.40
N PHE A 45 1.24 12.89 2.10
CA PHE A 45 1.53 14.29 1.81
C PHE A 45 2.80 14.51 0.99
N GLY A 46 3.71 13.55 0.97
CA GLY A 46 4.86 13.56 0.09
C GLY A 46 4.39 13.38 -1.34
N LYS A 47 4.35 14.47 -2.11
CA LYS A 47 4.12 14.46 -3.57
C LYS A 47 4.88 13.27 -4.15
N SER A 48 4.13 12.31 -4.68
CA SER A 48 4.55 10.97 -5.03
C SER A 48 5.64 10.95 -6.10
N LYS A 49 6.90 11.21 -5.70
CA LYS A 49 8.05 10.88 -6.54
C LYS A 49 8.16 9.36 -6.78
N GLN A 50 7.54 8.51 -5.96
CA GLN A 50 7.44 7.07 -6.25
C GLN A 50 6.50 6.72 -7.43
N LEU A 51 5.64 7.66 -7.83
CA LEU A 51 4.86 7.60 -9.08
C LEU A 51 5.50 8.49 -10.16
N THR A 52 6.75 8.95 -9.97
CA THR A 52 7.50 9.26 -11.19
C THR A 52 7.53 7.97 -11.96
N LEU A 53 7.00 8.07 -13.18
CA LEU A 53 7.01 7.04 -14.19
C LEU A 53 8.48 6.90 -14.59
N GLU A 54 9.33 6.47 -13.66
CA GLU A 54 10.60 5.85 -14.00
C GLU A 54 10.20 4.78 -15.00
N GLU A 55 10.73 4.88 -16.22
CA GLU A 55 10.34 4.04 -17.35
C GLU A 55 10.47 2.58 -16.91
N LYS A 56 9.34 2.00 -16.53
CA LYS A 56 9.25 0.62 -16.10
C LYS A 56 9.16 -0.25 -17.34
N PRO A 57 9.75 -1.44 -17.31
CA PRO A 57 9.75 -2.30 -18.48
C PRO A 57 8.30 -2.61 -18.89
N PRO A 58 8.02 -2.71 -20.20
CA PRO A 58 6.73 -3.19 -20.66
C PRO A 58 6.55 -4.64 -20.24
N VAL A 59 5.33 -5.01 -19.86
CA VAL A 59 4.98 -6.34 -19.36
C VAL A 59 3.90 -6.98 -20.21
N LEU A 60 3.99 -8.29 -20.41
CA LEU A 60 2.98 -9.06 -21.13
C LEU A 60 1.94 -9.54 -20.12
N ILE A 61 0.66 -9.43 -20.47
CA ILE A 61 -0.42 -9.77 -19.54
C ILE A 61 -1.15 -11.00 -20.06
N LYS A 62 -1.42 -11.96 -19.19
CA LYS A 62 -2.29 -13.08 -19.52
C LYS A 62 -3.75 -12.65 -19.45
N ASP A 63 -4.43 -12.69 -20.59
CA ASP A 63 -5.88 -12.50 -20.71
C ASP A 63 -6.59 -13.56 -19.85
N PRO A 64 -7.43 -13.17 -18.88
CA PRO A 64 -8.15 -14.10 -18.02
C PRO A 64 -9.22 -14.92 -18.76
N GLU A 65 -9.81 -14.39 -19.84
CA GLU A 65 -10.86 -15.04 -20.61
C GLU A 65 -10.30 -16.01 -21.63
N THR A 66 -9.27 -15.60 -22.37
CA THR A 66 -8.70 -16.42 -23.46
C THR A 66 -7.44 -17.20 -23.04
N GLY A 67 -6.83 -16.85 -21.92
CA GLY A 67 -5.58 -17.44 -21.43
C GLY A 67 -4.34 -17.09 -22.26
N ARG A 68 -4.48 -16.23 -23.27
CA ARG A 68 -3.40 -15.81 -24.17
C ARG A 68 -2.62 -14.65 -23.56
N MET A 69 -1.38 -14.48 -24.01
CA MET A 69 -0.60 -13.30 -23.66
C MET A 69 -1.03 -12.14 -24.57
N GLU A 70 -1.50 -11.06 -23.96
CA GLU A 70 -1.76 -9.77 -24.61
C GLU A 70 -0.44 -9.04 -24.88
N CYS A 71 -0.50 -8.06 -25.79
CA CYS A 71 0.61 -7.21 -26.16
C CYS A 71 1.27 -6.52 -24.94
N PRO A 72 2.52 -6.04 -25.07
CA PRO A 72 3.20 -5.39 -23.97
C PRO A 72 2.47 -4.12 -23.52
N HIS A 73 2.31 -3.97 -22.21
CA HIS A 73 1.72 -2.80 -21.56
C HIS A 73 2.71 -2.17 -20.59
N ASP A 74 2.66 -0.85 -20.43
CA ASP A 74 3.58 -0.16 -19.50
C ASP A 74 3.19 -0.47 -18.06
N LEU A 75 4.15 -0.94 -17.27
CA LEU A 75 3.94 -1.21 -15.86
C LEU A 75 3.94 0.10 -15.05
N VAL A 76 2.85 0.39 -14.34
CA VAL A 76 2.72 1.63 -13.55
C VAL A 76 3.19 1.41 -12.12
N THR A 77 2.75 0.34 -11.46
CA THR A 77 3.18 -0.03 -10.10
C THR A 77 2.87 -1.48 -9.78
N TRP A 78 3.45 -2.03 -8.73
CA TRP A 78 3.17 -3.39 -8.25
C TRP A 78 3.33 -3.47 -6.73
N GLY A 79 2.72 -4.48 -6.13
CA GLY A 79 2.84 -4.75 -4.71
C GLY A 79 1.74 -5.66 -4.19
N ARG A 80 2.04 -6.40 -3.11
CA ARG A 80 1.07 -7.27 -2.41
C ARG A 80 0.33 -8.26 -3.33
N GLY A 81 1.02 -8.76 -4.35
CA GLY A 81 0.48 -9.77 -5.27
C GLY A 81 -0.32 -9.20 -6.46
N TYR A 82 -0.31 -7.87 -6.67
CA TYR A 82 -0.97 -7.22 -7.78
C TYR A 82 -0.01 -6.28 -8.54
N SER A 83 -0.32 -6.07 -9.80
CA SER A 83 0.38 -5.19 -10.73
C SER A 83 -0.64 -4.28 -11.41
N CYS A 84 -0.34 -2.98 -11.48
CA CYS A 84 -1.11 -1.99 -12.20
C CYS A 84 -0.39 -1.64 -13.50
N VAL A 85 -1.08 -1.73 -14.62
CA VAL A 85 -0.53 -1.48 -15.96
C VAL A 85 -1.35 -0.43 -16.70
N SER A 86 -0.71 0.28 -17.63
CA SER A 86 -1.34 1.23 -18.53
C SER A 86 -1.77 0.53 -19.82
N THR A 87 -3.08 0.45 -20.04
CA THR A 87 -3.66 -0.05 -21.30
C THR A 87 -4.20 1.13 -22.12
N PRO A 88 -4.49 0.96 -23.42
CA PRO A 88 -5.14 2.00 -24.22
C PRO A 88 -6.48 2.49 -23.64
N THR A 89 -7.14 1.65 -22.82
CA THR A 89 -8.42 1.99 -22.15
C THR A 89 -8.24 2.61 -20.76
N GLY A 90 -7.00 2.77 -20.29
CA GLY A 90 -6.66 3.29 -18.97
C GLY A 90 -5.93 2.29 -18.07
N LEU A 91 -5.81 2.63 -16.78
CA LEU A 91 -5.12 1.82 -15.77
C LEU A 91 -5.95 0.60 -15.39
N ARG A 92 -5.31 -0.58 -15.39
CA ARG A 92 -5.93 -1.84 -14.99
C ARG A 92 -5.07 -2.56 -13.96
N TRP A 93 -5.71 -3.26 -13.03
CA TRP A 93 -5.06 -4.08 -12.01
C TRP A 93 -5.17 -5.56 -12.36
N PHE A 94 -4.04 -6.25 -12.33
CA PHE A 94 -3.94 -7.70 -12.55
C PHE A 94 -3.23 -8.37 -11.38
N PRO A 95 -3.56 -9.64 -11.07
CA PRO A 95 -2.73 -10.47 -10.23
C PRO A 95 -1.31 -10.53 -10.79
N ALA A 96 -0.29 -10.39 -9.93
CA ALA A 96 1.11 -10.36 -10.35
C ALA A 96 1.56 -11.65 -11.07
N LYS A 97 0.87 -12.77 -10.84
CA LYS A 97 1.09 -14.06 -11.54
C LYS A 97 0.62 -14.08 -12.99
N TRP A 98 -0.10 -13.05 -13.43
CA TRP A 98 -0.59 -12.90 -14.80
C TRP A 98 0.22 -11.88 -15.59
N VAL A 99 1.23 -11.29 -14.97
CA VAL A 99 2.17 -10.33 -15.53
C VAL A 99 3.53 -10.99 -15.67
#